data_AF-U6KT39-F1
#
_entry.id   AF-U6KT39-F1
#
_cell.length_a   1.000
_cell.length_b   1.000
_cell.length_c   1.000
_cell.angle_alpha   90.00
_cell.angle_beta   90.00
_cell.angle_gamma   90.00
#
_symmetry.space_group_name_H-M   'P 1'
#
loop_
_entity.id
_entity.type
_entity.pdbx_description
1 polymer ?
#
loop_
_entity_poly.entity_id
_entity_poly.type
_entity_poly.pdbx_seq_one_letter_code
_entity_poly.pdbx_strand_id
1 'polypeptide(L)'
;MTKEGAEEGAPAAAAAAAAAAAAAAPPAAAAGDPAPAPGAAASPAAAAPPAAAAAAPAAAAAPAAAAAPAAAAGGGRPRDPGLLLQQLAAAAEDDDQWSVSPAYLEFLEAKYRDLECPLFLETIPDDPSSDPQLHALQQLAFEGETPHTVAARCRDTGNRFAAAAAAAKRAADPARFKRQLFNAQQAYQAGLEQGIKDKRELSLLHSNLALCCLMGGELLRCIDSCRAAIRLNPRNLKAYLRGSKASIHLELYAQAERFASMGLEAAAAAAEEAAAEEAAAAAKAEAAATEADGEAAAAAAAKAAGNAAAEKELRALLEEAQRLHKEQQQRKAAAAAAAAAAKPKLPSPKEILSKRGVRVCGVPAGLAEIAAQVPEVSVHLEPLNGQYFLLLPLLLLLDEYSRADAVAAADERLSLLQQLKTIFPSKYTLMQQQQQQQQQQQRMEAEGEATEFPSWDHEKKYVLENLVAYYECGLPGGVLLSFPMGLPLALLLERSKRFIGIAAFHILVKGTPSHEAFIRDARIEKLEF
;
A
#
# COMPACT_ATOMS: atom_id res chain seq x y z
N MET A 1 38.69 31.91 -65.23
CA MET A 1 38.22 30.55 -65.56
C MET A 1 36.88 30.35 -64.86
N THR A 2 35.92 29.80 -65.60
CA THR A 2 34.62 29.25 -65.16
C THR A 2 34.80 28.21 -64.02
N LYS A 3 33.87 27.87 -63.12
CA LYS A 3 32.37 27.79 -63.02
C LYS A 3 31.98 28.02 -61.53
N GLU A 4 30.85 28.64 -61.12
CA GLU A 4 29.42 28.25 -61.16
C GLU A 4 28.99 27.05 -60.28
N GLY A 5 27.78 27.15 -59.68
CA GLY A 5 27.10 26.15 -58.81
C GLY A 5 27.12 26.54 -57.32
N ALA A 6 26.15 27.24 -56.71
CA ALA A 6 24.70 27.46 -56.94
C ALA A 6 23.77 26.31 -56.49
N GLU A 7 23.14 26.49 -55.32
CA GLU A 7 21.79 26.08 -54.85
C GLU A 7 21.73 26.44 -53.33
N GLU A 8 20.99 27.45 -52.87
CA GLU A 8 19.52 27.57 -52.67
C GLU A 8 18.91 26.61 -51.63
N GLY A 9 18.12 27.16 -50.69
CA GLY A 9 17.40 26.38 -49.67
C GLY A 9 17.11 27.15 -48.37
N ALA A 10 16.05 27.96 -48.35
CA ALA A 10 15.59 28.67 -47.15
C ALA A 10 14.79 27.77 -46.18
N PRO A 11 14.78 28.06 -44.86
CA PRO A 11 13.89 27.36 -43.92
C PRO A 11 12.48 27.98 -43.93
N ALA A 12 11.50 27.22 -44.41
CA ALA A 12 10.09 27.56 -44.28
C ALA A 12 9.44 26.77 -43.12
N ALA A 13 8.63 27.45 -42.31
CA ALA A 13 7.86 26.83 -41.24
C ALA A 13 6.53 26.27 -41.75
N ALA A 14 6.03 25.16 -41.18
CA ALA A 14 4.60 24.93 -40.94
C ALA A 14 4.31 23.61 -40.18
N ALA A 15 3.24 23.67 -39.36
CA ALA A 15 2.34 22.58 -38.98
C ALA A 15 2.84 21.39 -38.11
N ALA A 16 2.02 20.71 -37.31
CA ALA A 16 0.74 21.05 -36.64
C ALA A 16 0.34 19.88 -35.70
N ALA A 17 -0.59 20.12 -34.76
CA ALA A 17 -1.42 19.12 -34.06
C ALA A 17 -0.71 18.10 -33.13
N ALA A 18 -1.36 17.45 -32.15
CA ALA A 18 -2.56 17.75 -31.34
C ALA A 18 -2.67 16.71 -30.20
N ALA A 19 -3.50 17.01 -29.18
CA ALA A 19 -3.96 16.09 -28.11
C ALA A 19 -2.87 15.55 -27.14
N ALA A 20 -3.20 15.11 -25.92
CA ALA A 20 -4.50 14.93 -25.28
C ALA A 20 -4.51 15.45 -23.82
N ALA A 21 -5.71 15.77 -23.33
CA ALA A 21 -5.99 16.05 -21.92
C ALA A 21 -6.94 14.98 -21.35
N ALA A 22 -7.24 15.08 -20.04
CA ALA A 22 -8.10 14.21 -19.23
C ALA A 22 -7.44 12.88 -18.77
N ALA A 23 -7.71 12.35 -17.57
CA ALA A 23 -8.56 12.84 -16.46
C ALA A 23 -7.95 12.49 -15.10
N ALA A 24 -8.12 13.37 -14.10
CA ALA A 24 -7.92 13.05 -12.69
C ALA A 24 -9.29 12.95 -12.00
N ALA A 25 -9.54 11.86 -11.27
CA ALA A 25 -10.83 11.58 -10.65
C ALA A 25 -11.02 12.30 -9.29
N PRO A 26 -12.25 12.71 -8.94
CA PRO A 26 -12.57 13.27 -7.62
C PRO A 26 -12.73 12.16 -6.53
N PRO A 27 -12.66 12.52 -5.24
CA PRO A 27 -12.59 11.57 -4.12
C PRO A 27 -13.95 10.99 -3.68
N ALA A 28 -13.88 9.86 -2.97
CA ALA A 28 -15.02 9.07 -2.52
C ALA A 28 -15.88 9.77 -1.44
N ALA A 29 -17.20 9.61 -1.54
CA ALA A 29 -18.17 10.00 -0.53
C ALA A 29 -18.43 8.87 0.48
N ALA A 30 -18.78 9.23 1.72
CA ALA A 30 -19.00 8.29 2.81
C ALA A 30 -20.48 7.86 2.93
N ALA A 31 -20.68 6.55 3.03
CA ALA A 31 -21.83 5.86 3.62
C ALA A 31 -21.26 4.54 4.21
N GLY A 32 -21.71 3.98 5.32
CA GLY A 32 -22.88 4.26 6.15
C GLY A 32 -23.31 2.92 6.75
N ASP A 33 -22.97 2.65 8.02
CA ASP A 33 -23.22 1.37 8.68
C ASP A 33 -24.71 0.99 8.78
N PRO A 34 -25.04 -0.30 8.63
CA PRO A 34 -26.19 -0.90 9.29
C PRO A 34 -25.75 -1.85 10.44
N ALA A 35 -26.31 -1.62 11.63
CA ALA A 35 -26.09 -2.39 12.85
C ALA A 35 -26.85 -3.76 12.85
N PRO A 36 -26.59 -4.68 13.81
CA PRO A 36 -26.90 -6.11 13.65
C PRO A 36 -28.13 -6.64 14.43
N ALA A 37 -28.36 -7.97 14.27
CA ALA A 37 -29.17 -8.92 15.09
C ALA A 37 -30.60 -9.26 14.60
N PRO A 38 -31.28 -10.35 15.07
CA PRO A 38 -30.83 -11.44 15.97
C PRO A 38 -31.18 -12.90 15.55
N GLY A 39 -30.44 -13.87 16.11
CA GLY A 39 -30.86 -15.27 16.43
C GLY A 39 -31.09 -16.29 15.30
N ALA A 40 -31.01 -17.61 15.50
CA ALA A 40 -30.48 -18.51 16.54
C ALA A 40 -30.81 -19.97 16.09
N ALA A 41 -30.16 -20.99 16.67
CA ALA A 41 -30.35 -22.44 16.43
C ALA A 41 -29.82 -23.00 15.08
N ALA A 42 -29.31 -24.23 14.98
CA ALA A 42 -28.80 -25.17 15.99
C ALA A 42 -27.83 -26.18 15.32
N SER A 43 -26.95 -26.81 16.12
CA SER A 43 -26.16 -27.97 15.68
C SER A 43 -27.04 -29.22 15.59
N PRO A 44 -26.67 -30.23 14.78
CA PRO A 44 -26.25 -31.47 15.43
C PRO A 44 -25.06 -32.18 14.76
N ALA A 45 -24.56 -33.20 15.45
CA ALA A 45 -23.38 -33.99 15.09
C ALA A 45 -23.70 -35.30 14.36
N ALA A 46 -22.61 -35.93 13.88
CA ALA A 46 -22.42 -37.38 13.67
C ALA A 46 -23.26 -38.12 12.61
N ALA A 47 -22.58 -38.67 11.59
CA ALA A 47 -22.95 -39.93 10.94
C ALA A 47 -21.74 -40.58 10.21
N ALA A 48 -21.30 -41.72 10.73
CA ALA A 48 -20.78 -42.87 9.95
C ALA A 48 -21.93 -43.93 9.92
N PRO A 49 -21.78 -45.17 9.37
CA PRO A 49 -20.70 -45.77 8.59
C PRO A 49 -21.21 -46.01 7.13
N PRO A 50 -21.44 -47.21 6.52
CA PRO A 50 -21.24 -48.62 6.90
C PRO A 50 -20.00 -49.29 6.24
N ALA A 51 -19.77 -50.56 6.58
CA ALA A 51 -18.94 -51.52 5.82
C ALA A 51 -19.84 -52.53 5.08
N ALA A 52 -19.32 -53.20 4.05
CA ALA A 52 -19.95 -54.36 3.40
C ALA A 52 -18.89 -55.37 2.94
N ALA A 53 -19.24 -56.65 2.95
CA ALA A 53 -18.34 -57.79 2.74
C ALA A 53 -18.83 -58.75 1.64
N ALA A 54 -17.99 -59.75 1.31
CA ALA A 54 -18.21 -60.86 0.37
C ALA A 54 -18.18 -60.48 -1.15
N ALA A 55 -17.82 -61.36 -2.09
CA ALA A 55 -17.54 -62.80 -2.02
C ALA A 55 -16.46 -63.25 -3.06
N ALA A 56 -15.91 -64.45 -2.89
CA ALA A 56 -15.05 -65.13 -3.88
C ALA A 56 -15.89 -65.91 -4.93
N PRO A 57 -15.34 -66.16 -6.13
CA PRO A 57 -14.91 -67.53 -6.51
C PRO A 57 -13.63 -67.52 -7.38
N ALA A 58 -12.94 -68.62 -7.76
CA ALA A 58 -12.95 -70.04 -7.40
C ALA A 58 -11.52 -70.61 -7.63
N ALA A 59 -11.20 -71.78 -7.07
CA ALA A 59 -9.88 -72.42 -7.20
C ALA A 59 -9.76 -73.34 -8.43
N ALA A 60 -8.56 -73.45 -9.01
CA ALA A 60 -8.17 -74.56 -9.89
C ALA A 60 -6.65 -74.85 -9.86
N ALA A 61 -6.31 -76.05 -9.34
CA ALA A 61 -5.12 -76.88 -9.59
C ALA A 61 -3.66 -76.35 -9.44
N ALA A 62 -2.91 -77.04 -8.57
CA ALA A 62 -1.43 -77.09 -8.55
C ALA A 62 -0.89 -78.26 -9.40
N PRO A 63 0.44 -78.40 -9.60
CA PRO A 63 1.31 -79.19 -8.70
C PRO A 63 2.63 -78.44 -8.32
N ALA A 64 3.23 -78.59 -7.13
CA ALA A 64 4.13 -79.69 -6.68
C ALA A 64 5.31 -79.99 -7.65
N ALA A 65 6.58 -80.07 -7.26
CA ALA A 65 7.28 -79.82 -5.98
C ALA A 65 8.80 -79.71 -6.22
N ALA A 66 9.58 -79.18 -5.25
CA ALA A 66 10.85 -79.75 -4.77
C ALA A 66 11.37 -78.94 -3.55
N ALA A 67 12.17 -79.55 -2.66
CA ALA A 67 12.38 -79.04 -1.30
C ALA A 67 13.85 -78.66 -0.97
N ALA A 68 13.99 -77.53 -0.25
CA ALA A 68 14.94 -77.26 0.85
C ALA A 68 16.47 -77.35 0.55
N PRO A 69 17.39 -76.85 1.43
CA PRO A 69 17.41 -77.04 2.87
C PRO A 69 17.17 -75.76 3.71
N ALA A 70 16.82 -75.97 4.99
CA ALA A 70 16.65 -74.92 5.98
C ALA A 70 17.96 -74.62 6.74
N ALA A 71 18.12 -73.37 7.20
CA ALA A 71 19.13 -72.98 8.18
C ALA A 71 18.50 -72.17 9.33
N ALA A 72 18.39 -72.84 10.48
CA ALA A 72 18.17 -72.34 11.85
C ALA A 72 17.46 -70.98 12.09
N ALA A 73 16.25 -71.06 12.67
CA ALA A 73 15.75 -69.98 13.51
C ALA A 73 16.60 -69.86 14.80
N GLY A 74 16.98 -68.64 15.17
CA GLY A 74 17.72 -68.33 16.39
C GLY A 74 17.18 -67.05 17.05
N GLY A 75 17.03 -67.06 18.37
CA GLY A 75 16.28 -66.06 19.13
C GLY A 75 16.86 -64.63 19.12
N GLY A 76 16.01 -63.66 19.46
CA GLY A 76 16.30 -62.24 19.34
C GLY A 76 17.38 -61.69 20.29
N ARG A 77 18.27 -60.88 19.72
CA ARG A 77 19.00 -59.78 20.37
C ARG A 77 19.05 -58.62 19.38
N PRO A 78 19.14 -57.35 19.84
CA PRO A 78 19.45 -56.24 18.94
C PRO A 78 20.80 -56.52 18.27
N ARG A 79 20.83 -56.47 16.93
CA ARG A 79 22.06 -56.63 16.16
C ARG A 79 22.86 -55.35 16.29
N ASP A 80 23.99 -55.42 17.00
CA ASP A 80 24.95 -54.33 17.07
C ASP A 80 25.54 -54.10 15.67
N PRO A 81 25.34 -52.92 15.05
CA PRO A 81 25.80 -52.66 13.69
C PRO A 81 27.33 -52.66 13.58
N GLY A 82 28.06 -52.37 14.66
CA GLY A 82 29.52 -52.42 14.66
C GLY A 82 30.06 -53.84 14.53
N LEU A 83 29.45 -54.80 15.26
CA LEU A 83 29.78 -56.22 15.13
C LEU A 83 29.45 -56.78 13.75
N LEU A 84 28.35 -56.31 13.14
CA LEU A 84 27.94 -56.75 11.80
C LEU A 84 28.87 -56.17 10.72
N LEU A 85 29.31 -54.91 10.85
CA LEU A 85 30.36 -54.33 10.00
C LEU A 85 31.70 -55.08 10.15
N GLN A 86 32.07 -55.45 11.38
CA GLN A 86 33.32 -56.16 11.65
C GLN A 86 33.30 -57.60 11.12
N GLN A 87 32.14 -58.28 11.15
CA GLN A 87 31.95 -59.59 10.51
C GLN A 87 32.02 -59.49 8.98
N LEU A 88 31.45 -58.44 8.38
CA LEU A 88 31.56 -58.19 6.94
C LEU A 88 32.99 -57.81 6.52
N ALA A 89 33.70 -57.03 7.32
CA ALA A 89 35.10 -56.69 7.07
C ALA A 89 36.01 -57.92 7.15
N ALA A 90 35.84 -58.77 8.17
CA ALA A 90 36.59 -60.02 8.30
C ALA A 90 36.30 -61.02 7.16
N ALA A 91 35.10 -60.98 6.57
CA ALA A 91 34.75 -61.79 5.39
C ALA A 91 35.37 -61.25 4.08
N ALA A 92 35.79 -59.98 4.04
CA ALA A 92 36.37 -59.33 2.87
C ALA A 92 37.91 -59.45 2.79
N GLU A 93 38.57 -60.05 3.80
CA GLU A 93 40.03 -60.25 3.80
C GLU A 93 40.47 -61.52 3.03
N ASP A 94 39.53 -62.40 2.65
CA ASP A 94 39.79 -63.65 1.90
C ASP A 94 39.44 -63.56 0.38
N ASP A 95 39.12 -62.38 -0.15
CA ASP A 95 38.41 -62.20 -1.43
C ASP A 95 39.27 -62.19 -2.73
N ASP A 96 40.58 -62.51 -2.66
CA ASP A 96 41.49 -62.50 -3.82
C ASP A 96 41.25 -63.66 -4.84
N GLN A 97 40.22 -64.49 -4.63
CA GLN A 97 39.93 -65.65 -5.49
C GLN A 97 38.48 -65.71 -6.00
N TRP A 98 37.89 -64.54 -6.32
CA TRP A 98 36.55 -64.42 -6.93
C TRP A 98 36.51 -64.85 -8.41
N SER A 99 36.70 -66.16 -8.68
CA SER A 99 36.60 -66.72 -10.03
C SER A 99 35.14 -66.96 -10.45
N VAL A 100 34.50 -65.96 -11.05
CA VAL A 100 33.14 -66.11 -11.59
C VAL A 100 33.18 -67.00 -12.84
N SER A 101 32.45 -68.11 -12.82
CA SER A 101 32.31 -68.91 -14.05
C SER A 101 31.45 -68.15 -15.06
N PRO A 102 31.74 -68.21 -16.38
CA PRO A 102 30.95 -67.53 -17.40
C PRO A 102 29.46 -67.88 -17.33
N ALA A 103 29.14 -69.16 -17.07
CA ALA A 103 27.77 -69.63 -16.89
C ALA A 103 27.07 -69.04 -15.65
N TYR A 104 27.81 -68.69 -14.58
CA TYR A 104 27.23 -68.02 -13.41
C TYR A 104 27.02 -66.51 -13.68
N LEU A 105 27.87 -65.87 -14.47
CA LEU A 105 27.60 -64.51 -14.98
C LEU A 105 26.38 -64.49 -15.88
N GLU A 106 26.26 -65.41 -16.85
CA GLU A 106 25.06 -65.55 -17.70
C GLU A 106 23.79 -65.80 -16.86
N PHE A 107 23.89 -66.60 -15.80
CA PHE A 107 22.77 -66.82 -14.86
C PHE A 107 22.40 -65.56 -14.08
N LEU A 108 23.39 -64.83 -13.52
CA LEU A 108 23.14 -63.59 -12.80
C LEU A 108 22.55 -62.52 -13.72
N GLU A 109 23.08 -62.38 -14.93
CA GLU A 109 22.55 -61.48 -15.95
C GLU A 109 21.11 -61.88 -16.29
N ALA A 110 20.84 -63.14 -16.66
CA ALA A 110 19.48 -63.60 -16.97
C ALA A 110 18.50 -63.47 -15.79
N LYS A 111 18.97 -63.50 -14.54
CA LYS A 111 18.15 -63.39 -13.33
C LYS A 111 17.87 -61.93 -12.92
N TYR A 112 18.75 -61.00 -13.23
CA TYR A 112 18.70 -59.61 -12.75
C TYR A 112 18.63 -58.54 -13.85
N ARG A 113 18.75 -58.90 -15.14
CA ARG A 113 18.67 -57.99 -16.30
C ARG A 113 17.40 -57.14 -16.30
N ASP A 114 16.27 -57.75 -15.92
CA ASP A 114 14.95 -57.12 -15.95
C ASP A 114 14.47 -56.68 -14.55
N LEU A 115 15.35 -56.68 -13.53
CA LEU A 115 15.02 -56.26 -12.17
C LEU A 115 15.34 -54.77 -11.98
N GLU A 116 14.32 -53.93 -12.01
CA GLU A 116 14.42 -52.51 -11.69
C GLU A 116 14.79 -52.30 -10.22
N CYS A 117 16.07 -52.05 -9.94
CA CYS A 117 16.55 -51.75 -8.60
C CYS A 117 16.37 -50.25 -8.29
N PRO A 118 15.71 -49.84 -7.19
CA PRO A 118 15.48 -48.44 -6.85
C PRO A 118 16.74 -47.56 -6.77
N LEU A 119 17.91 -48.16 -6.52
CA LEU A 119 19.19 -47.44 -6.43
C LEU A 119 19.78 -47.09 -7.81
N PHE A 120 19.31 -47.74 -8.87
CA PHE A 120 19.82 -47.60 -10.25
C PHE A 120 18.73 -47.14 -11.24
N LEU A 121 17.56 -46.71 -10.74
CA LEU A 121 16.52 -46.09 -11.57
C LEU A 121 17.02 -44.78 -12.18
N GLU A 122 16.91 -44.65 -13.51
CA GLU A 122 17.22 -43.39 -14.21
C GLU A 122 16.18 -42.29 -13.93
N THR A 123 14.92 -42.68 -13.71
CA THR A 123 13.81 -41.80 -13.32
C THR A 123 13.00 -42.44 -12.20
N ILE A 124 12.60 -41.65 -11.21
CA ILE A 124 11.71 -42.09 -10.14
C ILE A 124 10.28 -42.20 -10.70
N PRO A 125 9.57 -43.34 -10.56
CA PRO A 125 8.19 -43.49 -10.98
C PRO A 125 7.25 -42.48 -10.32
N ASP A 126 6.20 -42.05 -11.03
CA ASP A 126 5.22 -41.07 -10.54
C ASP A 126 4.45 -41.55 -9.29
N ASP A 127 4.26 -42.87 -9.13
CA ASP A 127 3.79 -43.48 -7.88
C ASP A 127 4.88 -44.36 -7.25
N PRO A 128 5.62 -43.86 -6.23
CA PRO A 128 6.64 -44.64 -5.54
C PRO A 128 6.07 -45.79 -4.67
N SER A 129 4.74 -45.87 -4.52
CA SER A 129 4.04 -46.96 -3.83
C SER A 129 3.90 -48.21 -4.71
N SER A 130 4.08 -48.07 -6.04
CA SER A 130 3.96 -49.18 -6.99
C SER A 130 5.10 -50.20 -6.85
N ASP A 131 6.29 -49.78 -6.42
CA ASP A 131 7.42 -50.66 -6.16
C ASP A 131 7.59 -50.89 -4.63
N PRO A 132 7.52 -52.14 -4.13
CA PRO A 132 7.64 -52.41 -2.71
C PRO A 132 8.98 -52.02 -2.07
N GLN A 133 10.08 -51.99 -2.83
CA GLN A 133 11.40 -51.60 -2.34
C GLN A 133 11.53 -50.09 -2.27
N LEU A 134 11.03 -49.35 -3.26
CA LEU A 134 10.95 -47.90 -3.25
C LEU A 134 10.00 -47.41 -2.14
N HIS A 135 8.88 -48.10 -1.93
CA HIS A 135 7.99 -47.85 -0.80
C HIS A 135 8.65 -48.14 0.54
N ALA A 136 9.42 -49.23 0.68
CA ALA A 136 10.18 -49.52 1.90
C ALA A 136 11.29 -48.49 2.17
N LEU A 137 12.00 -48.03 1.14
CA LEU A 137 12.97 -46.93 1.25
C LEU A 137 12.31 -45.61 1.63
N GLN A 138 11.12 -45.33 1.08
CA GLN A 138 10.32 -44.17 1.46
C GLN A 138 9.88 -44.26 2.92
N GLN A 139 9.38 -45.42 3.37
CA GLN A 139 9.07 -45.65 4.78
C GLN A 139 10.29 -45.41 5.67
N LEU A 140 11.44 -46.04 5.38
CA LEU A 140 12.69 -45.86 6.13
C LEU A 140 13.19 -44.40 6.15
N ALA A 141 12.94 -43.62 5.09
CA ALA A 141 13.33 -42.21 5.01
C ALA A 141 12.41 -41.27 5.81
N PHE A 142 11.18 -41.69 6.11
CA PHE A 142 10.18 -40.90 6.83
C PHE A 142 9.78 -41.49 8.21
N GLU A 143 10.29 -42.68 8.56
CA GLU A 143 10.00 -43.36 9.82
C GLU A 143 10.53 -42.57 11.02
N GLY A 144 9.63 -42.14 11.90
CA GLY A 144 9.96 -41.30 13.06
C GLY A 144 10.10 -39.80 12.76
N GLU A 145 9.85 -39.33 11.53
CA GLU A 145 9.87 -37.90 11.25
C GLU A 145 8.70 -37.16 11.90
N THR A 146 9.03 -36.20 12.77
CA THR A 146 8.07 -35.25 13.35
C THR A 146 8.12 -33.93 12.58
N PRO A 147 7.07 -33.09 12.62
CA PRO A 147 7.10 -31.76 12.01
C PRO A 147 8.28 -30.88 12.50
N HIS A 148 8.79 -31.12 13.71
CA HIS A 148 9.97 -30.44 14.25
C HIS A 148 11.28 -30.93 13.60
N THR A 149 11.47 -32.25 13.46
CA THR A 149 12.66 -32.80 12.79
C THR A 149 12.69 -32.50 11.29
N VAL A 150 11.53 -32.54 10.62
CA VAL A 150 11.39 -32.10 9.22
C VAL A 150 11.82 -30.64 9.09
N ALA A 151 11.31 -29.75 9.95
CA ALA A 151 11.66 -28.33 9.91
C ALA A 151 13.13 -28.05 10.23
N ALA A 152 13.74 -28.78 11.16
CA ALA A 152 15.18 -28.71 11.43
C ALA A 152 16.00 -29.12 10.19
N ARG A 153 15.62 -30.21 9.51
CA ARG A 153 16.22 -30.61 8.21
C ARG A 153 16.04 -29.53 7.15
N CYS A 154 14.86 -28.93 7.04
CA CYS A 154 14.59 -27.81 6.13
C CYS A 154 15.47 -26.59 6.43
N ARG A 155 15.61 -26.20 7.71
CA ARG A 155 16.51 -25.14 8.17
C ARG A 155 17.95 -25.43 7.78
N ASP A 156 18.44 -26.64 8.04
CA ASP A 156 19.85 -26.99 7.82
C ASP A 156 20.19 -27.15 6.33
N THR A 157 19.22 -27.61 5.53
CA THR A 157 19.27 -27.58 4.06
C THR A 157 19.31 -26.14 3.54
N GLY A 158 18.43 -25.27 4.06
CA GLY A 158 18.45 -23.83 3.75
C GLY A 158 19.76 -23.14 4.15
N ASN A 159 20.35 -23.51 5.29
CA ASN A 159 21.64 -23.01 5.76
C ASN A 159 22.76 -23.38 4.77
N ARG A 160 22.79 -24.63 4.29
CA ARG A 160 23.73 -25.10 3.26
C ARG A 160 23.59 -24.30 1.96
N PHE A 161 22.36 -24.09 1.47
CA PHE A 161 22.10 -23.29 0.28
C PHE A 161 22.46 -21.80 0.46
N ALA A 162 22.17 -21.21 1.63
CA ALA A 162 22.55 -19.83 1.94
C ALA A 162 24.08 -19.65 2.00
N ALA A 163 24.82 -20.62 2.55
CA ALA A 163 26.27 -20.64 2.52
C ALA A 163 26.82 -20.77 1.08
N ALA A 164 26.22 -21.66 0.27
CA ALA A 164 26.57 -21.81 -1.15
C ALA A 164 26.27 -20.54 -1.97
N ALA A 165 25.19 -19.82 -1.66
CA ALA A 165 24.87 -18.52 -2.26
C ALA A 165 25.91 -17.46 -1.84
N ALA A 166 26.29 -17.39 -0.56
CA ALA A 166 27.34 -16.48 -0.10
C ALA A 166 28.69 -16.77 -0.77
N ALA A 167 29.05 -18.04 -0.96
CA ALA A 167 30.24 -18.45 -1.71
C ALA A 167 30.16 -18.05 -3.20
N ALA A 168 29.03 -18.30 -3.87
CA ALA A 168 28.81 -17.90 -5.26
C ALA A 168 28.88 -16.37 -5.46
N LYS A 169 28.37 -15.58 -4.49
CA LYS A 169 28.48 -14.12 -4.50
C LYS A 169 29.93 -13.63 -4.41
N ARG A 170 30.76 -14.29 -3.58
CA ARG A 170 32.21 -14.01 -3.49
C ARG A 170 32.96 -14.41 -4.76
N ALA A 171 32.56 -15.52 -5.39
CA ALA A 171 33.11 -15.99 -6.66
C ALA A 171 32.58 -15.22 -7.90
N ALA A 172 31.79 -14.16 -7.70
CA ALA A 172 31.17 -13.35 -8.75
C ALA A 172 30.35 -14.15 -9.79
N ASP A 173 29.73 -15.28 -9.39
CA ASP A 173 28.84 -16.10 -10.23
C ASP A 173 27.37 -15.73 -9.97
N PRO A 174 26.74 -14.86 -10.81
CA PRO A 174 25.37 -14.41 -10.59
C PRO A 174 24.33 -15.50 -10.84
N ALA A 175 24.63 -16.49 -11.70
CA ALA A 175 23.69 -17.55 -12.06
C ALA A 175 23.56 -18.56 -10.91
N ARG A 176 24.71 -19.02 -10.38
CA ARG A 176 24.74 -19.86 -9.18
C ARG A 176 24.23 -19.09 -7.96
N PHE A 177 24.58 -17.81 -7.80
CA PHE A 177 24.07 -16.99 -6.70
C PHE A 177 22.54 -16.99 -6.65
N LYS A 178 21.86 -16.63 -7.77
CA LYS A 178 20.40 -16.59 -7.85
C LYS A 178 19.77 -17.96 -7.58
N ARG A 179 20.30 -19.04 -8.18
CA ARG A 179 19.80 -20.41 -7.99
C ARG A 179 19.90 -20.87 -6.54
N GLN A 180 21.07 -20.70 -5.92
CA GLN A 180 21.29 -21.12 -4.53
C GLN A 180 20.47 -20.27 -3.55
N LEU A 181 20.26 -18.98 -3.84
CA LEU A 181 19.43 -18.11 -3.02
C LEU A 181 17.95 -18.51 -3.08
N PHE A 182 17.42 -18.82 -4.27
CA PHE A 182 16.06 -19.31 -4.46
C PHE A 182 15.85 -20.64 -3.71
N ASN A 183 16.76 -21.60 -3.87
CA ASN A 183 16.71 -22.87 -3.15
C ASN A 183 16.73 -22.69 -1.62
N ALA A 184 17.50 -21.72 -1.11
CA ALA A 184 17.52 -21.40 0.31
C ALA A 184 16.17 -20.83 0.80
N GLN A 185 15.56 -19.89 0.05
CA GLN A 185 14.24 -19.35 0.38
C GLN A 185 13.17 -20.44 0.45
N GLN A 186 13.11 -21.31 -0.57
CA GLN A 186 12.13 -22.39 -0.64
C GLN A 186 12.33 -23.40 0.50
N ALA A 187 13.57 -23.75 0.86
CA ALA A 187 13.85 -24.62 2.00
C ALA A 187 13.36 -24.03 3.33
N TYR A 188 13.52 -22.72 3.57
CA TYR A 188 12.98 -22.08 4.77
C TYR A 188 11.46 -21.96 4.76
N GLN A 189 10.84 -21.71 3.60
CA GLN A 189 9.38 -21.66 3.46
C GLN A 189 8.73 -23.02 3.74
N ALA A 190 9.25 -24.09 3.14
CA ALA A 190 8.80 -25.46 3.40
C ALA A 190 8.93 -25.85 4.89
N GLY A 191 9.93 -25.33 5.61
CA GLY A 191 10.07 -25.49 7.05
C GLY A 191 9.03 -24.74 7.88
N LEU A 192 8.63 -23.53 7.46
CA LEU A 192 7.55 -22.76 8.10
C LEU A 192 6.17 -23.40 7.87
N GLU A 193 5.97 -24.02 6.71
CA GLU A 193 4.72 -24.69 6.32
C GLU A 193 4.43 -25.97 7.15
N GLN A 194 5.42 -26.52 7.86
CA GLN A 194 5.24 -27.71 8.74
C GLN A 194 4.36 -27.45 9.98
N GLY A 195 3.95 -26.21 10.26
CA GLY A 195 3.03 -25.90 11.37
C GLY A 195 3.62 -26.13 12.77
N ILE A 196 4.95 -25.97 12.91
CA ILE A 196 5.68 -26.13 14.18
C ILE A 196 5.10 -25.20 15.25
N LYS A 197 5.04 -25.65 16.51
CA LYS A 197 4.60 -24.84 17.66
C LYS A 197 5.75 -24.18 18.44
N ASP A 198 6.98 -24.59 18.20
CA ASP A 198 8.18 -24.03 18.84
C ASP A 198 8.52 -22.64 18.29
N LYS A 199 8.32 -21.62 19.12
CA LYS A 199 8.60 -20.22 18.82
C LYS A 199 10.10 -19.95 18.57
N ARG A 200 11.00 -20.73 19.18
CA ARG A 200 12.45 -20.56 19.00
C ARG A 200 12.85 -20.94 17.58
N GLU A 201 12.44 -22.13 17.13
CA GLU A 201 12.73 -22.62 15.78
C GLU A 201 12.06 -21.78 14.68
N LEU A 202 10.79 -21.40 14.86
CA LEU A 202 10.10 -20.50 13.92
C LEU A 202 10.81 -19.14 13.81
N SER A 203 11.31 -18.57 14.91
CA SER A 203 12.07 -17.32 14.87
C SER A 203 13.39 -17.46 14.11
N LEU A 204 14.08 -18.60 14.23
CA LEU A 204 15.29 -18.90 13.46
C LEU A 204 14.98 -19.00 11.95
N LEU A 205 13.93 -19.74 11.58
CA LEU A 205 13.47 -19.86 10.19
C LEU A 205 13.13 -18.49 9.56
N HIS A 206 12.29 -17.68 10.22
CA HIS A 206 11.96 -16.33 9.74
C HIS A 206 13.18 -15.41 9.65
N SER A 207 14.09 -15.48 10.64
CA SER A 207 15.31 -14.67 10.63
C SER A 207 16.23 -15.09 9.48
N ASN A 208 16.35 -16.38 9.18
CA ASN A 208 17.18 -16.87 8.08
C ASN A 208 16.54 -16.63 6.70
N LEU A 209 15.23 -16.68 6.58
CA LEU A 209 14.51 -16.19 5.40
C LEU A 209 14.79 -14.69 5.17
N ALA A 210 14.78 -13.88 6.23
CA ALA A 210 15.15 -12.46 6.15
C ALA A 210 16.60 -12.24 5.66
N LEU A 211 17.55 -13.11 6.04
CA LEU A 211 18.91 -13.07 5.49
C LEU A 211 18.90 -13.28 3.97
N CYS A 212 18.15 -14.24 3.47
CA CYS A 212 18.03 -14.49 2.04
C CYS A 212 17.38 -13.32 1.30
N CYS A 213 16.30 -12.74 1.84
CA CYS A 213 15.69 -11.53 1.28
C CYS A 213 16.67 -10.34 1.26
N LEU A 214 17.45 -10.13 2.33
CA LEU A 214 18.48 -9.09 2.39
C LEU A 214 19.61 -9.35 1.37
N MET A 215 20.04 -10.60 1.18
CA MET A 215 21.03 -10.97 0.17
C MET A 215 20.54 -10.74 -1.26
N GLY A 216 19.24 -10.97 -1.52
CA GLY A 216 18.60 -10.81 -2.83
C GLY A 216 18.13 -9.39 -3.17
N GLY A 217 18.07 -8.48 -2.19
CA GLY A 217 17.55 -7.12 -2.37
C GLY A 217 16.03 -6.98 -2.16
N GLU A 218 15.35 -8.01 -1.64
CA GLU A 218 13.93 -7.97 -1.27
C GLU A 218 13.74 -7.29 0.10
N LEU A 219 14.06 -6.00 0.17
CA LEU A 219 14.21 -5.28 1.45
C LEU A 219 12.93 -5.20 2.29
N LEU A 220 11.76 -5.04 1.67
CA LEU A 220 10.47 -5.02 2.38
C LEU A 220 10.13 -6.41 2.97
N ARG A 221 10.26 -7.48 2.17
CA ARG A 221 10.04 -8.87 2.61
C ARG A 221 11.04 -9.28 3.71
N CYS A 222 12.27 -8.75 3.66
CA CYS A 222 13.24 -8.87 4.75
C CYS A 222 12.72 -8.23 6.05
N ILE A 223 12.23 -6.99 6.01
CA ILE A 223 11.71 -6.27 7.18
C ILE A 223 10.53 -7.03 7.81
N ASP A 224 9.58 -7.53 7.01
CA ASP A 224 8.43 -8.26 7.53
C ASP A 224 8.81 -9.64 8.11
N SER A 225 9.78 -10.32 7.50
CA SER A 225 10.38 -11.54 8.05
C SER A 225 11.13 -11.27 9.36
N CYS A 226 11.84 -10.14 9.47
CA CYS A 226 12.47 -9.71 10.73
C CYS A 226 11.43 -9.43 11.82
N ARG A 227 10.35 -8.72 11.48
CA ARG A 227 9.23 -8.45 12.41
C ARG A 227 8.57 -9.75 12.88
N ALA A 228 8.38 -10.73 12.01
CA ALA A 228 7.88 -12.06 12.38
C ALA A 228 8.84 -12.77 13.35
N ALA A 229 10.14 -12.80 13.04
CA ALA A 229 11.15 -13.39 13.92
C ALA A 229 11.20 -12.73 15.31
N ILE A 230 11.12 -11.39 15.38
CA ILE A 230 11.12 -10.61 16.62
C ILE A 230 9.86 -10.87 17.46
N ARG A 231 8.66 -10.94 16.84
CA ARG A 231 7.41 -11.28 17.56
C ARG A 231 7.45 -12.67 18.21
N LEU A 232 8.16 -13.62 17.59
CA LEU A 232 8.30 -14.98 18.09
C LEU A 232 9.38 -15.11 19.17
N ASN A 233 10.51 -14.43 18.98
CA ASN A 233 11.60 -14.36 19.95
C ASN A 233 12.25 -12.97 19.93
N PRO A 234 11.90 -12.08 20.88
CA PRO A 234 12.49 -10.74 20.99
C PRO A 234 13.99 -10.72 21.26
N ARG A 235 14.64 -11.85 21.59
CA ARG A 235 16.09 -11.94 21.83
C ARG A 235 16.90 -12.30 20.58
N ASN A 236 16.25 -12.40 19.41
CA ASN A 236 16.91 -12.73 18.14
C ASN A 236 17.65 -11.51 17.55
N LEU A 237 18.84 -11.19 18.09
CA LEU A 237 19.65 -10.02 17.69
C LEU A 237 19.91 -9.94 16.18
N LYS A 238 20.05 -11.09 15.51
CA LYS A 238 20.23 -11.19 14.05
C LYS A 238 19.04 -10.63 13.27
N ALA A 239 17.82 -10.71 13.79
CA ALA A 239 16.64 -10.14 13.15
C ALA A 239 16.65 -8.60 13.19
N TYR A 240 17.05 -7.99 14.32
CA TYR A 240 17.21 -6.54 14.43
C TYR A 240 18.30 -6.00 13.50
N LEU A 241 19.45 -6.69 13.43
CA LEU A 241 20.52 -6.38 12.48
C LEU A 241 20.05 -6.37 11.02
N ARG A 242 19.36 -7.44 10.62
CA ARG A 242 18.85 -7.62 9.25
C ARG A 242 17.79 -6.56 8.92
N GLY A 243 16.90 -6.26 9.85
CA GLY A 243 15.88 -5.21 9.72
C GLY A 243 16.44 -3.79 9.67
N SER A 244 17.44 -3.48 10.49
CA SER A 244 18.12 -2.18 10.49
C SER A 244 18.86 -1.94 9.16
N LYS A 245 19.66 -2.92 8.70
CA LYS A 245 20.33 -2.87 7.38
C LYS A 245 19.33 -2.70 6.23
N ALA A 246 18.24 -3.46 6.22
CA ALA A 246 17.21 -3.33 5.20
C ALA A 246 16.53 -1.95 5.21
N SER A 247 16.32 -1.37 6.40
CA SER A 247 15.74 -0.02 6.55
C SER A 247 16.70 1.09 6.10
N ILE A 248 18.02 0.95 6.33
CA ILE A 248 19.04 1.88 5.78
C ILE A 248 19.03 1.84 4.25
N HIS A 249 19.03 0.64 3.65
CA HIS A 249 18.97 0.49 2.19
C HIS A 249 17.68 1.02 1.53
N LEU A 250 16.61 1.25 2.30
CA LEU A 250 15.35 1.88 1.85
C LEU A 250 15.27 3.39 2.17
N GLU A 251 16.35 4.00 2.65
CA GLU A 251 16.37 5.38 3.20
C GLU A 251 15.37 5.64 4.36
N LEU A 252 14.88 4.58 5.01
CA LEU A 252 13.95 4.64 6.15
C LEU A 252 14.73 4.79 7.46
N TYR A 253 15.59 5.82 7.55
CA TYR A 253 16.57 5.97 8.64
C TYR A 253 15.95 5.97 10.04
N ALA A 254 14.80 6.63 10.24
CA ALA A 254 14.06 6.61 11.50
C ALA A 254 13.54 5.21 11.91
N GLN A 255 13.36 4.30 10.95
CA GLN A 255 13.01 2.90 11.21
C GLN A 255 14.27 2.06 11.49
N ALA A 256 15.38 2.36 10.80
CA ALA A 256 16.68 1.73 11.07
C ALA A 256 17.17 2.02 12.50
N GLU A 257 17.04 3.27 12.96
CA GLU A 257 17.31 3.68 14.34
C GLU A 257 16.52 2.83 15.35
N ARG A 258 15.20 2.66 15.13
CA ARG A 258 14.33 1.86 16.00
C ARG A 258 14.72 0.39 16.03
N PHE A 259 15.03 -0.21 14.88
CA PHE A 259 15.53 -1.58 14.85
C PHE A 259 16.86 -1.73 15.59
N ALA A 260 17.78 -0.76 15.44
CA ALA A 260 19.08 -0.82 16.09
C ALA A 260 18.97 -0.60 17.61
N SER A 261 18.20 0.39 18.07
CA SER A 261 17.99 0.66 19.50
C SER A 261 17.29 -0.50 20.22
N MET A 262 16.17 -1.00 19.67
CA MET A 262 15.47 -2.16 20.22
C MET A 262 16.36 -3.43 20.20
N GLY A 263 17.27 -3.54 19.23
CA GLY A 263 18.23 -4.62 19.18
C GLY A 263 19.28 -4.55 20.29
N LEU A 264 19.71 -3.35 20.69
CA LEU A 264 20.64 -3.15 21.82
C LEU A 264 19.95 -3.40 23.17
N GLU A 265 18.69 -2.96 23.33
CA GLU A 265 17.84 -3.30 24.48
C GLU A 265 17.67 -4.83 24.60
N ALA A 266 17.39 -5.51 23.49
CA ALA A 266 17.30 -6.97 23.44
C ALA A 266 18.64 -7.67 23.71
N ALA A 267 19.78 -7.06 23.37
CA ALA A 267 21.10 -7.60 23.66
C ALA A 267 21.41 -7.53 25.17
N ALA A 268 21.12 -6.40 25.81
CA ALA A 268 21.24 -6.25 27.26
C ALA A 268 20.36 -7.27 28.01
N ALA A 269 19.07 -7.38 27.64
CA ALA A 269 18.16 -8.36 28.24
C ALA A 269 18.56 -9.83 27.99
N ALA A 270 19.27 -10.13 26.90
CA ALA A 270 19.82 -11.45 26.64
C ALA A 270 21.10 -11.73 27.44
N ALA A 271 21.90 -10.71 27.75
CA ALA A 271 23.09 -10.83 28.60
C ALA A 271 22.71 -11.02 30.08
N GLU A 272 21.72 -10.28 30.59
CA GLU A 272 21.19 -10.44 31.94
C GLU A 272 20.62 -11.85 32.17
N GLU A 273 19.84 -12.38 31.22
CA GLU A 273 19.33 -13.76 31.32
C GLU A 273 20.46 -14.79 31.20
N ALA A 274 21.46 -14.60 30.34
CA ALA A 274 22.59 -15.52 30.24
C ALA A 274 23.37 -15.61 31.56
N ALA A 275 23.59 -14.48 32.25
CA ALA A 275 24.20 -14.45 33.58
C ALA A 275 23.33 -15.15 34.65
N ALA A 276 21.99 -15.03 34.54
CA ALA A 276 21.06 -15.73 35.43
C ALA A 276 21.00 -17.25 35.15
N GLU A 277 21.04 -17.67 33.88
CA GLU A 277 21.15 -19.09 33.47
C GLU A 277 22.48 -19.69 33.94
N GLU A 278 23.59 -18.96 33.82
CA GLU A 278 24.92 -19.38 34.31
C GLU A 278 24.96 -19.52 35.84
N ALA A 279 24.41 -18.55 36.58
CA ALA A 279 24.28 -18.63 38.04
C ALA A 279 23.37 -19.80 38.47
N ALA A 280 22.27 -20.05 37.76
CA ALA A 280 21.38 -21.18 38.03
C ALA A 280 22.00 -22.54 37.65
N ALA A 281 22.88 -22.57 36.64
CA ALA A 281 23.65 -23.76 36.27
C ALA A 281 24.74 -24.06 37.31
N ALA A 282 25.47 -23.04 37.79
CA ALA A 282 26.45 -23.18 38.86
C ALA A 282 25.80 -23.73 40.15
N ALA A 283 24.64 -23.18 40.57
CA ALA A 283 23.90 -23.68 41.72
C ALA A 283 23.34 -25.11 41.54
N LYS A 284 23.10 -25.55 40.30
CA LYS A 284 22.75 -26.95 40.01
C LYS A 284 23.96 -27.88 39.96
N ALA A 285 25.11 -27.40 39.51
CA ALA A 285 26.36 -28.14 39.51
C ALA A 285 26.87 -28.42 40.94
N GLU A 286 26.73 -27.46 41.87
CA GLU A 286 26.98 -27.71 43.30
C GLU A 286 26.04 -28.77 43.90
N ALA A 287 24.86 -29.00 43.31
CA ALA A 287 23.90 -30.01 43.77
C ALA A 287 24.03 -31.38 43.08
N ALA A 288 24.82 -31.48 41.99
CA ALA A 288 24.95 -32.71 41.20
C ALA A 288 26.41 -32.93 40.77
N ALA A 289 27.17 -33.62 41.63
CA ALA A 289 28.56 -34.01 41.36
C ALA A 289 28.64 -35.16 40.33
N THR A 290 28.43 -34.85 39.05
CA THR A 290 28.68 -35.72 37.90
C THR A 290 29.10 -34.91 36.68
N GLU A 291 30.05 -35.44 35.91
CA GLU A 291 30.64 -34.81 34.73
C GLU A 291 29.61 -34.66 33.59
N ALA A 292 29.55 -33.47 32.96
CA ALA A 292 28.78 -33.25 31.74
C ALA A 292 29.36 -32.12 30.86
N ASP A 293 29.45 -32.41 29.56
CA ASP A 293 29.27 -31.52 28.41
C ASP A 293 30.24 -30.33 28.15
N GLY A 294 31.49 -30.66 27.82
CA GLY A 294 32.38 -29.72 27.11
C GLY A 294 31.82 -29.21 25.76
N GLU A 295 30.95 -29.98 25.10
CA GLU A 295 30.33 -29.61 23.82
C GLU A 295 29.18 -28.59 24.00
N ALA A 296 28.39 -28.70 25.08
CA ALA A 296 27.38 -27.70 25.43
C ALA A 296 28.03 -26.37 25.85
N ALA A 297 29.13 -26.43 26.61
CA ALA A 297 29.93 -25.25 26.96
C ALA A 297 30.50 -24.55 25.71
N ALA A 298 31.02 -25.32 24.74
CA ALA A 298 31.51 -24.77 23.47
C ALA A 298 30.37 -24.11 22.65
N ALA A 299 29.18 -24.72 22.59
CA ALA A 299 28.02 -24.15 21.92
C ALA A 299 27.51 -22.86 22.60
N ALA A 300 27.52 -22.80 23.93
CA ALA A 300 27.18 -21.60 24.70
C ALA A 300 28.18 -20.46 24.44
N ALA A 301 29.49 -20.75 24.48
CA ALA A 301 30.54 -19.79 24.17
C ALA A 301 30.43 -19.23 22.74
N ALA A 302 30.15 -20.09 21.74
CA ALA A 302 29.93 -19.67 20.36
C ALA A 302 28.69 -18.77 20.20
N LYS A 303 27.61 -19.05 20.93
CA LYS A 303 26.39 -18.22 20.98
C LYS A 303 26.66 -16.85 21.64
N ALA A 304 27.40 -16.82 22.74
CA ALA A 304 27.79 -15.59 23.44
C ALA A 304 28.69 -14.69 22.55
N ALA A 305 29.72 -15.26 21.92
CA ALA A 305 30.58 -14.54 20.97
C ALA A 305 29.78 -14.01 19.77
N GLY A 306 28.83 -14.79 19.25
CA GLY A 306 27.92 -14.37 18.18
C GLY A 306 27.00 -13.21 18.58
N ASN A 307 26.55 -13.16 19.84
CA ASN A 307 25.73 -12.07 20.37
C ASN A 307 26.57 -10.79 20.57
N ALA A 308 27.78 -10.88 21.14
CA ALA A 308 28.67 -9.73 21.32
C ALA A 308 29.08 -9.09 19.97
N ALA A 309 29.35 -9.92 18.95
CA ALA A 309 29.59 -9.43 17.59
C ALA A 309 28.35 -8.73 17.00
N ALA A 310 27.15 -9.29 17.23
CA ALA A 310 25.89 -8.69 16.78
C ALA A 310 25.60 -7.34 17.46
N GLU A 311 25.86 -7.24 18.76
CA GLU A 311 25.68 -6.01 19.55
C GLU A 311 26.63 -4.90 19.11
N LYS A 312 27.90 -5.22 18.80
CA LYS A 312 28.86 -4.28 18.22
C LYS A 312 28.38 -3.76 16.85
N GLU A 313 27.84 -4.64 16.00
CA GLU A 313 27.30 -4.26 14.70
C GLU A 313 26.00 -3.42 14.84
N LEU A 314 25.14 -3.70 15.82
CA LEU A 314 23.96 -2.89 16.14
C LEU A 314 24.33 -1.45 16.55
N ARG A 315 25.38 -1.26 17.36
CA ARG A 315 25.88 0.09 17.72
C ARG A 315 26.31 0.87 16.47
N ALA A 316 27.10 0.27 15.59
CA ALA A 316 27.56 0.91 14.36
C ALA A 316 26.39 1.30 13.43
N LEU A 317 25.38 0.43 13.28
CA LEU A 317 24.17 0.71 12.50
C LEU A 317 23.30 1.80 13.14
N LEU A 318 23.26 1.91 14.47
CA LEU A 318 22.56 2.99 15.17
C LEU A 318 23.21 4.35 14.89
N GLU A 319 24.54 4.43 15.00
CA GLU A 319 25.30 5.65 14.69
C GLU A 319 25.16 6.08 13.22
N GLU A 320 25.25 5.11 12.29
CA GLU A 320 25.04 5.35 10.87
C GLU A 320 23.62 5.84 10.57
N ALA A 321 22.60 5.18 11.11
CA ALA A 321 21.20 5.56 10.93
C ALA A 321 20.92 6.97 11.51
N GLN A 322 21.46 7.29 12.69
CA GLN A 322 21.32 8.62 13.30
C GLN A 322 21.97 9.73 12.47
N ARG A 323 23.15 9.47 11.87
CA ARG A 323 23.79 10.43 10.97
C ARG A 323 22.92 10.67 9.74
N LEU A 324 22.53 9.61 9.04
CA LEU A 324 21.72 9.70 7.82
C LEU A 324 20.34 10.31 8.07
N HIS A 325 19.72 10.04 9.24
CA HIS A 325 18.45 10.65 9.62
C HIS A 325 18.59 12.16 9.85
N LYS A 326 19.64 12.62 10.54
CA LYS A 326 19.93 14.05 10.73
C LYS A 326 20.17 14.76 9.39
N GLU A 327 20.96 14.16 8.50
CA GLU A 327 21.19 14.66 7.14
C GLU A 327 19.87 14.75 6.34
N GLN A 328 19.02 13.72 6.40
CA GLN A 328 17.71 13.72 5.75
C GLN A 328 16.76 14.80 6.31
N GLN A 329 16.77 15.03 7.63
CA GLN A 329 16.02 16.10 8.27
C GLN A 329 16.51 17.49 7.84
N GLN A 330 17.83 17.70 7.81
CA GLN A 330 18.43 18.96 7.32
C GLN A 330 18.07 19.21 5.85
N ARG A 331 18.15 18.19 4.98
CA ARG A 331 17.73 18.28 3.57
C ARG A 331 16.25 18.67 3.44
N LYS A 332 15.36 18.04 4.24
CA LYS A 332 13.93 18.35 4.28
C LYS A 332 13.66 19.78 4.78
N ALA A 333 14.34 20.22 5.83
CA ALA A 333 14.22 21.57 6.38
C ALA A 333 14.70 22.65 5.39
N ALA A 334 15.84 22.43 4.73
CA ALA A 334 16.36 23.34 3.71
C ALA A 334 15.41 23.45 2.50
N ALA A 335 14.88 22.32 2.02
CA ALA A 335 13.88 22.32 0.94
C ALA A 335 12.58 23.05 1.35
N ALA A 336 12.10 22.86 2.59
CA ALA A 336 10.93 23.56 3.11
C ALA A 336 11.18 25.08 3.25
N ALA A 337 12.36 25.49 3.70
CA ALA A 337 12.75 26.89 3.79
C ALA A 337 12.85 27.56 2.40
N ALA A 338 13.44 26.88 1.42
CA ALA A 338 13.49 27.34 0.03
C ALA A 338 12.07 27.46 -0.58
N ALA A 339 11.19 26.47 -0.35
CA ALA A 339 9.80 26.53 -0.80
C ALA A 339 8.99 27.64 -0.11
N ALA A 340 9.27 27.93 1.17
CA ALA A 340 8.65 29.05 1.88
C ALA A 340 9.10 30.42 1.33
N ALA A 341 10.39 30.56 1.00
CA ALA A 341 10.93 31.76 0.37
C ALA A 341 10.41 32.00 -1.07
N ALA A 342 10.06 30.92 -1.78
CA ALA A 342 9.58 30.98 -3.16
C ALA A 342 8.09 31.30 -3.33
N LYS A 343 7.27 31.31 -2.26
CA LYS A 343 5.85 31.66 -2.36
C LYS A 343 5.68 33.16 -2.66
N PRO A 344 5.06 33.55 -3.79
CA PRO A 344 4.77 34.96 -4.03
C PRO A 344 3.82 35.48 -2.95
N LYS A 345 4.14 36.65 -2.37
CA LYS A 345 3.21 37.35 -1.48
C LYS A 345 1.99 37.76 -2.29
N LEU A 346 0.82 37.21 -2.00
CA LEU A 346 -0.42 37.66 -2.61
C LEU A 346 -0.61 39.15 -2.27
N PRO A 347 -0.87 40.02 -3.28
CA PRO A 347 -1.20 41.43 -3.02
C PRO A 347 -2.55 41.52 -2.30
N SER A 348 -2.74 42.53 -1.46
CA SER A 348 -4.03 42.70 -0.77
C SER A 348 -5.15 43.13 -1.75
N PRO A 349 -6.44 42.84 -1.46
CA PRO A 349 -7.56 43.34 -2.26
C PRO A 349 -7.53 44.87 -2.44
N LYS A 350 -7.11 45.58 -1.39
CA LYS A 350 -6.98 47.05 -1.39
C LYS A 350 -5.90 47.54 -2.36
N GLU A 351 -4.77 46.84 -2.49
CA GLU A 351 -3.74 47.15 -3.50
C GLU A 351 -4.25 46.92 -4.93
N ILE A 352 -4.98 45.83 -5.18
CA ILE A 352 -5.55 45.53 -6.50
C ILE A 352 -6.56 46.61 -6.90
N LEU A 353 -7.51 46.92 -6.02
CA LEU A 353 -8.52 47.96 -6.26
C LEU A 353 -7.85 49.35 -6.45
N SER A 354 -6.85 49.70 -5.65
CA SER A 354 -6.12 50.96 -5.78
C SER A 354 -5.37 51.06 -7.12
N LYS A 355 -4.75 49.97 -7.59
CA LYS A 355 -4.08 49.92 -8.91
C LYS A 355 -5.06 50.12 -10.07
N ARG A 356 -6.34 49.74 -9.89
CA ARG A 356 -7.44 49.97 -10.85
C ARG A 356 -8.16 51.30 -10.65
N GLY A 357 -7.66 52.19 -9.78
CA GLY A 357 -8.27 53.50 -9.50
C GLY A 357 -9.55 53.45 -8.65
N VAL A 358 -9.88 52.30 -8.05
CA VAL A 358 -11.11 52.10 -7.26
C VAL A 358 -10.84 52.40 -5.78
N ARG A 359 -11.55 53.39 -5.23
CA ARG A 359 -11.46 53.77 -3.81
C ARG A 359 -12.33 52.85 -2.95
N VAL A 360 -11.68 52.10 -2.05
CA VAL A 360 -12.40 51.39 -0.98
C VAL A 360 -12.96 52.40 0.03
N CYS A 361 -14.25 52.30 0.29
CA CYS A 361 -15.03 53.17 1.17
C CYS A 361 -15.57 52.35 2.37
N GLY A 362 -15.99 53.03 3.43
CA GLY A 362 -16.68 52.35 4.54
C GLY A 362 -18.07 51.87 4.14
N VAL A 363 -18.51 50.76 4.76
CA VAL A 363 -19.88 50.23 4.60
C VAL A 363 -20.88 51.25 5.14
N PRO A 364 -21.96 51.59 4.41
CA PRO A 364 -23.07 52.40 4.92
C PRO A 364 -23.72 51.77 6.16
N ALA A 365 -24.17 52.59 7.11
CA ALA A 365 -24.70 52.10 8.40
C ALA A 365 -25.84 51.09 8.25
N GLY A 366 -26.73 51.27 7.26
CA GLY A 366 -27.84 50.33 6.98
C GLY A 366 -27.40 48.95 6.45
N LEU A 367 -26.18 48.81 5.95
CA LEU A 367 -25.62 47.54 5.47
C LEU A 367 -24.62 46.92 6.45
N ALA A 368 -24.25 47.60 7.53
CA ALA A 368 -23.15 47.19 8.40
C ALA A 368 -23.36 45.83 9.07
N GLU A 369 -24.57 45.53 9.55
CA GLU A 369 -24.90 44.25 10.20
C GLU A 369 -24.88 43.06 9.24
N ILE A 370 -25.37 43.27 8.02
CA ILE A 370 -25.34 42.24 6.95
C ILE A 370 -23.91 42.06 6.48
N ALA A 371 -23.16 43.15 6.30
CA ALA A 371 -21.78 43.11 5.85
C ALA A 371 -20.85 42.34 6.80
N ALA A 372 -21.11 42.39 8.11
CA ALA A 372 -20.36 41.63 9.10
C ALA A 372 -20.59 40.10 9.02
N GLN A 373 -21.66 39.65 8.37
CA GLN A 373 -22.01 38.22 8.23
C GLN A 373 -21.52 37.60 6.91
N VAL A 374 -21.00 38.43 5.99
CA VAL A 374 -20.65 38.04 4.63
C VAL A 374 -19.12 37.91 4.49
N PRO A 375 -18.59 36.91 3.75
CA PRO A 375 -17.14 36.72 3.62
C PRO A 375 -16.39 37.91 3.03
N GLU A 376 -15.13 38.11 3.44
CA GLU A 376 -14.26 39.14 2.88
C GLU A 376 -13.87 38.86 1.41
N VAL A 377 -13.55 39.93 0.67
CA VAL A 377 -13.02 39.85 -0.70
C VAL A 377 -11.74 39.01 -0.74
N SER A 378 -11.74 37.94 -1.54
CA SER A 378 -10.56 37.07 -1.69
C SER A 378 -9.82 37.32 -3.00
N VAL A 379 -8.49 37.15 -2.97
CA VAL A 379 -7.58 37.39 -4.11
C VAL A 379 -7.14 36.06 -4.71
N HIS A 380 -7.30 35.92 -6.02
CA HIS A 380 -6.94 34.73 -6.77
C HIS A 380 -5.99 35.10 -7.91
N LEU A 381 -5.04 34.22 -8.21
CA LEU A 381 -4.12 34.36 -9.34
C LEU A 381 -4.67 33.56 -10.52
N GLU A 382 -4.85 34.19 -11.67
CA GLU A 382 -5.20 33.48 -12.90
C GLU A 382 -3.95 32.83 -13.53
N PRO A 383 -3.92 31.49 -13.69
CA PRO A 383 -2.73 30.79 -14.19
C PRO A 383 -2.33 31.14 -15.63
N LEU A 384 -3.27 31.59 -16.45
CA LEU A 384 -3.07 31.82 -17.89
C LEU A 384 -2.40 33.15 -18.23
N ASN A 385 -2.71 34.21 -17.47
CA ASN A 385 -2.24 35.58 -17.74
C ASN A 385 -1.38 36.15 -16.60
N GLY A 386 -1.26 35.44 -15.46
CA GLY A 386 -0.51 35.89 -14.30
C GLY A 386 -1.12 37.11 -13.58
N GLN A 387 -2.35 37.49 -13.91
CA GLN A 387 -3.05 38.61 -13.28
C GLN A 387 -3.85 38.15 -12.06
N TYR A 388 -4.00 39.06 -11.11
CA TYR A 388 -4.84 38.84 -9.94
C TYR A 388 -6.26 39.34 -10.19
N PHE A 389 -7.23 38.50 -9.84
CA PHE A 389 -8.65 38.82 -9.83
C PHE A 389 -9.23 38.65 -8.42
N LEU A 390 -10.37 39.30 -8.20
CA LEU A 390 -11.09 39.31 -6.93
C LEU A 390 -12.34 38.45 -7.03
N LEU A 391 -12.58 37.63 -6.01
CA LEU A 391 -13.93 37.14 -5.74
C LEU A 391 -14.59 38.08 -4.75
N LEU A 392 -15.65 38.74 -5.21
CA LEU A 392 -16.41 39.74 -4.46
C LEU A 392 -17.59 39.07 -3.77
N PRO A 393 -17.88 39.39 -2.50
CA PRO A 393 -19.18 39.08 -1.94
C PRO A 393 -20.25 39.94 -2.61
N LEU A 394 -21.34 39.32 -3.05
CA LEU A 394 -22.53 40.05 -3.52
C LEU A 394 -23.58 40.11 -2.42
N LEU A 395 -24.22 41.26 -2.28
CA LEU A 395 -25.43 41.42 -1.49
C LEU A 395 -26.58 41.77 -2.43
N LEU A 396 -27.61 40.94 -2.46
CA LEU A 396 -28.76 41.03 -3.35
C LEU A 396 -29.96 41.50 -2.53
N LEU A 397 -30.32 42.77 -2.66
CA LEU A 397 -31.44 43.40 -1.97
C LEU A 397 -32.69 43.28 -2.84
N LEU A 398 -33.66 42.52 -2.36
CA LEU A 398 -34.92 42.22 -3.04
C LEU A 398 -36.01 43.12 -2.43
N ASP A 399 -35.97 44.39 -2.81
CA ASP A 399 -36.76 45.45 -2.17
C ASP A 399 -38.28 45.18 -2.20
N GLU A 400 -38.79 44.56 -3.27
CA GLU A 400 -40.22 44.22 -3.40
C GLU A 400 -40.72 43.29 -2.27
N TYR A 401 -39.84 42.44 -1.74
CA TYR A 401 -40.14 41.47 -0.68
C TYR A 401 -39.47 41.81 0.66
N SER A 402 -38.84 42.98 0.80
CA SER A 402 -38.03 43.37 1.98
C SER A 402 -36.99 42.33 2.39
N ARG A 403 -36.37 41.64 1.41
CA ARG A 403 -35.47 40.50 1.62
C ARG A 403 -34.05 40.85 1.19
N ALA A 404 -33.06 40.25 1.84
CA ALA A 404 -31.66 40.28 1.42
C ALA A 404 -31.10 38.85 1.32
N ASP A 405 -30.49 38.52 0.19
CA ASP A 405 -29.73 37.28 -0.01
C ASP A 405 -28.27 37.62 -0.34
N ALA A 406 -27.32 36.73 -0.03
CA ALA A 406 -25.89 36.98 -0.24
C ALA A 406 -25.21 35.86 -1.03
N VAL A 407 -24.29 36.24 -1.93
CA VAL A 407 -23.42 35.30 -2.66
C VAL A 407 -22.02 35.44 -2.10
N ALA A 408 -21.52 34.37 -1.47
CA ALA A 408 -20.27 34.37 -0.71
C ALA A 408 -19.02 34.75 -1.53
N ALA A 409 -18.95 34.33 -2.79
CA ALA A 409 -17.80 34.55 -3.66
C ALA A 409 -18.24 34.58 -5.13
N ALA A 410 -18.21 35.76 -5.75
CA ALA A 410 -18.58 35.97 -7.13
C ALA A 410 -17.42 36.57 -7.94
N ASP A 411 -17.13 35.96 -9.08
CA ASP A 411 -15.99 36.34 -9.92
C ASP A 411 -16.22 37.69 -10.60
N GLU A 412 -15.38 38.67 -10.29
CA GLU A 412 -15.50 40.03 -10.83
C GLU A 412 -15.41 40.11 -12.36
N ARG A 413 -14.83 39.08 -13.01
CA ARG A 413 -14.66 39.02 -14.46
C ARG A 413 -15.96 38.63 -15.17
N LEU A 414 -16.90 38.03 -14.43
CA LEU A 414 -18.24 37.70 -14.90
C LEU A 414 -19.18 38.89 -14.71
N SER A 415 -20.27 38.92 -15.46
CA SER A 415 -21.32 39.92 -15.30
C SER A 415 -22.33 39.51 -14.22
N LEU A 416 -23.02 40.49 -13.63
CA LEU A 416 -24.07 40.22 -12.63
C LEU A 416 -25.14 39.29 -13.23
N LEU A 417 -25.51 39.50 -14.49
CA LEU A 417 -26.47 38.63 -15.20
C LEU A 417 -25.99 37.17 -15.27
N GLN A 418 -24.69 36.91 -15.44
CA GLN A 418 -24.13 35.54 -15.44
C GLN A 418 -24.15 34.92 -14.05
N GLN A 419 -23.87 35.71 -13.00
CA GLN A 419 -23.87 35.25 -11.61
C GLN A 419 -25.28 34.96 -11.09
N LEU A 420 -26.29 35.72 -11.53
CA LEU A 420 -27.70 35.52 -11.15
C LEU A 420 -28.37 34.32 -11.83
N LYS A 421 -27.78 33.73 -12.89
CA LYS A 421 -28.33 32.54 -13.59
C LYS A 421 -28.51 31.31 -12.71
N THR A 422 -27.77 31.22 -11.60
CA THR A 422 -27.88 30.11 -10.63
C THR A 422 -28.94 30.35 -9.56
N ILE A 423 -29.51 31.57 -9.50
CA ILE A 423 -30.45 32.00 -8.45
C ILE A 423 -31.85 32.23 -9.04
N PHE A 424 -31.93 32.77 -10.26
CA PHE A 424 -33.18 33.12 -10.93
C PHE A 424 -33.32 32.41 -12.29
N PRO A 425 -34.49 31.82 -12.60
CA PRO A 425 -34.71 31.12 -13.86
C PRO A 425 -34.69 32.10 -15.04
N SER A 426 -34.26 31.61 -16.21
CA SER A 426 -34.29 32.35 -17.47
C SER A 426 -35.52 31.97 -18.30
N LYS A 427 -35.98 32.85 -19.20
CA LYS A 427 -37.07 32.55 -20.16
C LYS A 427 -36.77 31.29 -20.97
N TYR A 428 -35.50 31.07 -21.30
CA TYR A 428 -35.06 29.86 -22.01
C TYR A 428 -35.24 28.60 -21.15
N THR A 429 -34.87 28.64 -19.88
CA THR A 429 -35.04 27.51 -18.95
C THR A 429 -36.52 27.16 -18.76
N LEU A 430 -37.35 28.19 -18.55
CA LEU A 430 -38.81 28.04 -18.42
C LEU A 430 -39.45 27.47 -19.69
N MET A 431 -38.99 27.89 -20.88
CA MET A 431 -39.44 27.34 -22.16
C MET A 431 -39.06 25.86 -22.33
N GLN A 432 -37.85 25.46 -21.94
CA GLN A 432 -37.46 24.05 -21.93
C GLN A 432 -38.32 23.23 -20.96
N GLN A 433 -38.54 23.73 -19.74
CA GLN A 433 -39.36 23.05 -18.73
C GLN A 433 -40.79 22.87 -19.22
N GLN A 434 -41.39 23.89 -19.84
CA GLN A 434 -42.74 23.79 -20.42
C GLN A 434 -42.82 22.73 -21.53
N GLN A 435 -41.80 22.63 -22.40
CA GLN A 435 -41.73 21.57 -23.42
C GLN A 435 -41.57 20.17 -22.81
N GLN A 436 -40.80 20.03 -21.73
CA GLN A 436 -40.63 18.76 -21.01
C GLN A 436 -41.93 18.35 -20.30
N GLN A 437 -42.63 19.28 -19.66
CA GLN A 437 -43.93 19.03 -19.03
C GLN A 437 -45.00 18.62 -20.05
N GLN A 438 -45.03 19.25 -21.23
CA GLN A 438 -45.93 18.85 -22.33
C GLN A 438 -45.63 17.43 -22.84
N GLN A 439 -44.36 17.00 -22.83
CA GLN A 439 -43.98 15.62 -23.18
C GLN A 439 -44.32 14.63 -22.05
N GLN A 440 -44.19 15.03 -20.79
CA GLN A 440 -44.50 14.21 -19.62
C GLN A 440 -46.01 14.08 -19.36
N GLN A 441 -46.84 15.02 -19.80
CA GLN A 441 -48.32 14.91 -19.72
C GLN A 441 -48.92 13.80 -20.60
N GLN A 442 -48.11 13.07 -21.38
CA GLN A 442 -48.51 11.79 -22.01
C GLN A 442 -48.16 10.55 -21.16
N ARG A 443 -47.61 10.74 -19.94
CA ARG A 443 -47.31 9.69 -18.96
C ARG A 443 -47.67 10.16 -17.54
N MET A 444 -48.89 9.87 -17.11
CA MET A 444 -49.27 9.92 -15.69
C MET A 444 -48.36 8.97 -14.87
N GLU A 445 -47.97 9.24 -13.62
CA GLU A 445 -48.24 10.40 -12.76
C GLU A 445 -47.21 10.44 -11.61
N ALA A 446 -47.20 11.55 -10.85
CA ALA A 446 -46.66 11.66 -9.48
C ALA A 446 -45.13 11.54 -9.25
N GLU A 447 -44.38 12.56 -9.67
CA GLU A 447 -43.30 13.13 -8.84
C GLU A 447 -43.53 14.64 -8.66
N GLY A 448 -43.10 15.19 -7.52
CA GLY A 448 -43.54 16.51 -7.03
C GLY A 448 -43.09 17.69 -7.90
N GLU A 449 -43.90 18.75 -7.94
CA GLU A 449 -43.64 19.99 -8.67
C GLU A 449 -42.42 20.73 -8.07
N ALA A 450 -41.22 20.39 -8.56
CA ALA A 450 -40.00 21.15 -8.28
C ALA A 450 -40.07 22.49 -9.02
N THR A 451 -40.70 23.49 -8.39
CA THR A 451 -40.72 24.85 -8.89
C THR A 451 -39.30 25.41 -8.90
N GLU A 452 -38.77 25.70 -10.08
CA GLU A 452 -37.43 26.30 -10.28
C GLU A 452 -37.36 27.76 -9.81
N PHE A 453 -38.51 28.38 -9.55
CA PHE A 453 -38.60 29.66 -8.86
C PHE A 453 -38.30 29.51 -7.37
N PRO A 454 -37.63 30.50 -6.75
CA PRO A 454 -37.50 30.55 -5.29
C PRO A 454 -38.87 30.45 -4.62
N SER A 455 -38.96 29.70 -3.51
CA SER A 455 -40.24 29.38 -2.85
C SER A 455 -41.04 30.58 -2.33
N TRP A 456 -40.41 31.76 -2.26
CA TRP A 456 -40.99 33.04 -1.89
C TRP A 456 -41.53 33.87 -3.07
N ASP A 457 -41.11 33.58 -4.32
CA ASP A 457 -41.62 34.29 -5.50
C ASP A 457 -42.92 33.66 -5.99
N HIS A 458 -43.96 33.79 -5.17
CA HIS A 458 -45.29 33.20 -5.43
C HIS A 458 -45.91 33.68 -6.75
N GLU A 459 -45.56 34.89 -7.19
CA GLU A 459 -46.04 35.49 -8.43
C GLU A 459 -45.17 35.15 -9.65
N LYS A 460 -44.06 34.39 -9.46
CA LYS A 460 -43.13 33.94 -10.51
C LYS A 460 -42.61 35.09 -11.39
N LYS A 461 -42.36 36.26 -10.76
CA LYS A 461 -41.96 37.51 -11.44
C LYS A 461 -40.45 37.62 -11.68
N TYR A 462 -39.63 37.00 -10.83
CA TYR A 462 -38.16 37.13 -10.83
C TYR A 462 -37.50 36.27 -11.91
N VAL A 463 -37.81 36.59 -13.16
CA VAL A 463 -37.23 35.97 -14.37
C VAL A 463 -36.03 36.81 -14.85
N LEU A 464 -34.89 36.16 -15.08
CA LEU A 464 -33.58 36.79 -15.30
C LEU A 464 -33.59 37.96 -16.32
N GLU A 465 -34.26 37.80 -17.46
CA GLU A 465 -34.34 38.80 -18.53
C GLU A 465 -35.29 39.98 -18.24
N ASN A 466 -36.08 39.90 -17.16
CA ASN A 466 -36.94 40.98 -16.67
C ASN A 466 -36.30 41.73 -15.49
N LEU A 467 -35.21 41.22 -14.91
CA LEU A 467 -34.55 41.86 -13.77
C LEU A 467 -33.83 43.14 -14.18
N VAL A 468 -33.81 44.10 -13.26
CA VAL A 468 -32.96 45.29 -13.29
C VAL A 468 -32.24 45.40 -11.95
N ALA A 469 -30.99 45.86 -12.01
CA ALA A 469 -30.16 46.03 -10.83
C ALA A 469 -29.65 47.47 -10.71
N TYR A 470 -29.64 48.00 -9.49
CA TYR A 470 -29.03 49.28 -9.13
C TYR A 470 -27.91 49.04 -8.12
N TYR A 471 -26.72 49.56 -8.40
CA TYR A 471 -25.52 49.32 -7.61
C TYR A 471 -25.34 50.39 -6.52
N GLU A 472 -25.21 49.96 -5.26
CA GLU A 472 -24.90 50.84 -4.14
C GLU A 472 -23.38 50.95 -3.93
N CYS A 473 -22.79 52.05 -4.40
CA CYS A 473 -21.35 52.31 -4.33
C CYS A 473 -20.95 53.30 -3.22
N GLY A 474 -21.87 53.61 -2.29
CA GLY A 474 -21.65 54.51 -1.15
C GLY A 474 -21.50 55.99 -1.54
N LEU A 475 -22.19 56.44 -2.60
CA LEU A 475 -22.26 57.86 -2.98
C LEU A 475 -22.94 58.70 -1.89
N PRO A 476 -22.47 59.94 -1.63
CA PRO A 476 -23.07 60.81 -0.62
C PRO A 476 -24.53 61.11 -0.99
N GLY A 477 -25.42 61.02 -0.01
CA GLY A 477 -26.86 61.21 -0.21
C GLY A 477 -27.61 60.00 -0.77
N GLY A 478 -27.03 58.79 -0.70
CA GLY A 478 -27.72 57.53 -1.02
C GLY A 478 -27.98 57.34 -2.52
N VAL A 479 -27.09 57.86 -3.37
CA VAL A 479 -27.24 57.74 -4.83
C VAL A 479 -26.86 56.34 -5.29
N LEU A 480 -27.76 55.71 -6.05
CA LEU A 480 -27.60 54.39 -6.66
C LEU A 480 -27.20 54.54 -8.13
N LEU A 481 -26.39 53.61 -8.64
CA LEU A 481 -25.96 53.60 -10.04
C LEU A 481 -26.77 52.59 -10.86
N SER A 482 -27.44 53.08 -11.90
CA SER A 482 -28.04 52.25 -12.96
C SER A 482 -26.97 51.84 -13.97
N PHE A 483 -26.84 50.53 -14.24
CA PHE A 483 -25.83 49.96 -15.12
C PHE A 483 -26.38 48.78 -15.94
N PRO A 484 -25.79 48.45 -17.10
CA PRO A 484 -26.14 47.24 -17.84
C PRO A 484 -25.63 45.98 -17.12
N MET A 485 -26.53 45.14 -16.62
CA MET A 485 -26.21 43.88 -15.91
C MET A 485 -25.39 42.87 -16.72
N GLY A 486 -25.31 43.04 -18.04
CA GLY A 486 -24.50 42.19 -18.94
C GLY A 486 -23.00 42.50 -18.92
N LEU A 487 -22.56 43.59 -18.28
CA LEU A 487 -21.14 43.96 -18.18
C LEU A 487 -20.44 43.27 -16.99
N PRO A 488 -19.15 42.89 -17.12
CA PRO A 488 -18.32 42.41 -16.02
C PRO A 488 -18.33 43.34 -14.80
N LEU A 489 -18.38 42.78 -13.59
CA LEU A 489 -18.32 43.57 -12.35
C LEU A 489 -17.01 44.38 -12.23
N ALA A 490 -15.90 43.87 -12.76
CA ALA A 490 -14.61 44.58 -12.78
C ALA A 490 -14.72 45.93 -13.50
N LEU A 491 -15.44 46.00 -14.62
CA LEU A 491 -15.70 47.25 -15.34
C LEU A 491 -16.67 48.16 -14.57
N LEU A 492 -17.68 47.58 -13.91
CA LEU A 492 -18.57 48.36 -13.02
C LEU A 492 -17.79 49.03 -11.89
N LEU A 493 -16.86 48.33 -11.24
CA LEU A 493 -16.00 48.89 -10.18
C LEU A 493 -15.03 49.94 -10.71
N GLU A 494 -14.41 49.71 -11.88
CA GLU A 494 -13.51 50.65 -12.52
C GLU A 494 -14.22 51.97 -12.89
N ARG A 495 -15.46 51.89 -13.40
CA ARG A 495 -16.25 53.08 -13.78
C ARG A 495 -16.93 53.78 -12.60
N SER A 496 -17.41 53.04 -11.59
CA SER A 496 -17.92 53.65 -10.36
C SER A 496 -16.82 54.31 -9.52
N LYS A 497 -15.56 53.86 -9.68
CA LYS A 497 -14.37 54.29 -8.93
C LYS A 497 -14.48 54.14 -7.41
N ARG A 498 -15.52 53.44 -6.93
CA ARG A 498 -15.85 53.30 -5.50
C ARG A 498 -16.42 51.92 -5.21
N PHE A 499 -15.98 51.36 -4.09
CA PHE A 499 -16.38 50.05 -3.59
C PHE A 499 -16.52 50.10 -2.06
N ILE A 500 -17.67 49.70 -1.51
CA ILE A 500 -17.96 49.83 -0.07
C ILE A 500 -17.48 48.62 0.77
N GLY A 501 -16.72 47.71 0.18
CA GLY A 501 -16.28 46.45 0.81
C GLY A 501 -17.13 45.24 0.40
N ILE A 502 -18.38 45.47 -0.03
CA ILE A 502 -19.31 44.47 -0.57
C ILE A 502 -19.95 45.02 -1.85
N ALA A 503 -20.27 44.14 -2.80
CA ALA A 503 -20.99 44.52 -4.00
C ALA A 503 -22.51 44.42 -3.76
N ALA A 504 -23.13 45.51 -3.28
CA ALA A 504 -24.55 45.57 -2.96
C ALA A 504 -25.41 46.02 -4.16
N PHE A 505 -26.45 45.26 -4.47
CA PHE A 505 -27.34 45.46 -5.61
C PHE A 505 -28.80 45.39 -5.20
N HIS A 506 -29.56 46.44 -5.48
CA HIS A 506 -31.02 46.45 -5.45
C HIS A 506 -31.57 45.77 -6.70
N ILE A 507 -32.31 44.68 -6.55
CA ILE A 507 -32.87 43.86 -7.64
C ILE A 507 -34.40 43.96 -7.64
N LEU A 508 -34.92 44.54 -8.73
CA LEU A 508 -36.36 44.70 -8.96
C LEU A 508 -36.76 44.12 -10.32
N VAL A 509 -38.05 43.87 -10.51
CA VAL A 509 -38.58 43.37 -11.78
C VAL A 509 -39.06 44.54 -12.63
N LYS A 510 -38.53 44.67 -13.85
CA LYS A 510 -38.78 45.81 -14.72
C LYS A 510 -40.27 45.96 -15.05
N GLY A 511 -40.84 47.12 -14.70
CA GLY A 511 -42.24 47.46 -14.99
C GLY A 511 -43.26 46.94 -13.97
N THR A 512 -42.82 46.49 -12.79
CA THR A 512 -43.73 46.31 -11.65
C THR A 512 -44.07 47.67 -11.01
N PRO A 513 -45.24 47.79 -10.32
CA PRO A 513 -45.54 48.99 -9.54
C PRO A 513 -44.47 49.28 -8.46
N SER A 514 -43.86 48.23 -7.90
CA SER A 514 -42.75 48.32 -6.96
C SER A 514 -41.52 48.96 -7.60
N HIS A 515 -41.18 48.58 -8.83
CA HIS A 515 -40.08 49.14 -9.61
C HIS A 515 -40.32 50.62 -9.97
N GLU A 516 -41.55 50.99 -10.34
CA GLU A 516 -41.92 52.39 -10.59
C GLU A 516 -41.86 53.26 -9.33
N ALA A 517 -42.34 52.74 -8.20
CA ALA A 517 -42.23 53.42 -6.89
C ALA A 517 -40.77 53.58 -6.47
N PHE A 518 -39.94 52.54 -6.62
CA PHE A 518 -38.52 52.59 -6.31
C PHE A 518 -37.79 53.66 -7.13
N ILE A 519 -38.03 53.76 -8.45
CA ILE A 519 -37.41 54.80 -9.29
C ILE A 519 -37.84 56.20 -8.86
N ARG A 520 -39.09 56.39 -8.43
CA ARG A 520 -39.60 57.70 -8.00
C ARG A 520 -38.96 58.16 -6.68
N ASP A 521 -38.73 57.23 -5.76
CA ASP A 521 -38.34 57.53 -4.39
C ASP A 521 -36.81 57.44 -4.18
N ALA A 522 -36.10 56.63 -4.98
CA ALA A 522 -34.63 56.50 -4.95
C ALA A 522 -33.91 57.51 -5.87
N ARG A 523 -32.70 57.92 -5.49
CA ARG A 523 -31.83 58.78 -6.29
C ARG A 523 -30.96 57.93 -7.20
N ILE A 524 -31.32 57.82 -8.48
CA ILE A 524 -30.64 56.96 -9.44
C ILE A 524 -29.88 57.79 -10.47
N GLU A 525 -28.57 57.59 -10.56
CA GLU A 525 -27.73 58.11 -11.64
C GLU A 525 -27.42 57.01 -12.66
N LYS A 526 -27.37 57.36 -13.95
CA LYS A 526 -27.00 56.41 -15.00
C LYS A 526 -25.48 56.38 -15.18
N LEU A 527 -24.86 55.22 -15.02
CA LEU A 527 -23.43 55.06 -15.21
C LEU A 527 -23.08 54.98 -16.70
N GLU A 528 -22.11 55.79 -17.12
CA GLU A 528 -21.60 55.81 -18.49
C GLU A 528 -20.37 54.89 -18.66
N PHE A 529 -20.32 54.19 -19.80
CA PHE A 529 -19.38 53.12 -20.13
C PHE A 529 -18.65 53.43 -21.45
#